data_AF-A0A7G9RLL4-F1
#
_entry.id   AF-A0A7G9RLL4-F1
#
_cell.length_a   1.000
_cell.length_b   1.000
_cell.length_c   1.000
_cell.angle_alpha   90.00
_cell.angle_beta   90.00
_cell.angle_gamma   90.00
#
_symmetry.space_group_name_H-M   'P 1'
#
loop_
_entity.id
_entity.type
_entity.pdbx_description
1 polymer ?
#
loop_
_entity_poly.entity_id
_entity_poly.type
_entity_poly.pdbx_seq_one_letter_code
_entity_poly.pdbx_strand_id
1 'polypeptide(L)'
;MTKTYLPITEPGTVRQRVMRVEMNYKFDSVPYIVWLEEEQIMLADGSYKYAPAGFMSTQANSDSLAEMFPIINPDTGQELRQMSGRELLVAIQSYYIFKATQRDAEAATGALTP
;
A
#
# COMPACT_ATOMS: atom_id res chain seq x y z
N MET A 1 7.13 4.40 -23.10
CA MET A 1 5.99 3.51 -22.82
C MET A 1 5.06 4.23 -21.87
N THR A 2 3.75 4.21 -22.14
CA THR A 2 2.74 4.74 -21.19
C THR A 2 2.67 3.79 -20.01
N LYS A 3 2.92 4.30 -18.80
CA LYS A 3 2.85 3.51 -17.56
C LYS A 3 1.39 3.42 -17.12
N THR A 4 0.88 2.21 -16.94
CA THR A 4 -0.42 1.98 -16.28
C THR A 4 -0.21 1.60 -14.83
N TYR A 5 -1.11 2.01 -13.96
CA TYR A 5 -1.17 1.61 -12.55
C TYR A 5 -2.27 0.55 -12.31
N LEU A 6 -3.11 0.34 -13.32
CA LEU A 6 -4.19 -0.65 -13.35
C LEU A 6 -3.66 -2.01 -13.83
N PRO A 7 -4.39 -3.10 -13.55
CA PRO A 7 -4.04 -4.44 -14.03
C PRO A 7 -3.74 -4.47 -15.53
N ILE A 8 -2.76 -5.28 -15.90
CA ILE A 8 -2.41 -5.55 -17.29
C ILE A 8 -3.02 -6.87 -17.73
N THR A 9 -3.56 -6.89 -18.95
CA THR A 9 -4.24 -8.07 -19.53
C THR A 9 -3.58 -8.57 -20.81
N GLU A 10 -2.54 -7.89 -21.30
CA GLU A 10 -1.91 -8.18 -22.59
C GLU A 10 -0.40 -8.41 -22.43
N PRO A 11 0.17 -9.44 -23.08
CA PRO A 11 1.61 -9.65 -23.09
C PRO A 11 2.39 -8.45 -23.66
N GLY A 12 3.58 -8.20 -23.10
CA GLY A 12 4.43 -7.08 -23.49
C GLY A 12 4.00 -5.73 -22.90
N THR A 13 2.94 -5.70 -22.10
CA THR A 13 2.55 -4.51 -21.34
C THR A 13 3.25 -4.46 -19.98
N VAL A 14 3.46 -3.23 -19.49
CA VAL A 14 4.14 -2.95 -18.22
C VAL A 14 3.21 -2.16 -17.33
N ARG A 15 3.03 -2.65 -16.11
CA ARG A 15 2.33 -1.97 -15.02
C ARG A 15 3.33 -1.50 -13.97
N GLN A 16 3.19 -0.28 -13.48
CA GLN A 16 3.89 0.17 -12.27
C GLN A 16 3.02 -0.09 -11.04
N ARG A 17 3.58 -0.75 -10.02
CA ARG A 17 2.88 -1.03 -8.76
C ARG A 17 3.74 -0.69 -7.56
N VAL A 18 3.08 -0.40 -6.44
CA VAL A 18 3.74 -0.28 -5.15
C VAL A 18 4.00 -1.69 -4.60
N MET A 19 5.25 -2.02 -4.32
CA MET A 19 5.62 -3.28 -3.69
C MET A 19 5.62 -3.19 -2.17
N ARG A 20 6.01 -2.02 -1.65
CA ARG A 20 6.18 -1.80 -0.21
C ARG A 20 5.90 -0.34 0.13
N VAL A 21 5.27 -0.16 1.27
CA VAL A 21 4.96 1.15 1.85
C VAL A 21 5.71 1.26 3.17
N GLU A 22 6.42 2.36 3.38
CA GLU A 22 7.09 2.67 4.63
C GLU A 22 6.67 4.05 5.11
N MET A 23 6.36 4.19 6.40
CA MET A 23 6.15 5.51 7.01
C MET A 23 7.38 5.88 7.83
N ASN A 24 8.03 6.99 7.46
CA ASN A 24 9.27 7.44 8.05
C ASN A 24 9.11 8.84 8.68
N TYR A 25 9.66 9.02 9.88
CA TYR A 25 9.66 10.29 10.63
C TYR A 25 11.03 10.99 10.56
N LYS A 26 11.68 10.96 9.40
CA LYS A 26 13.14 11.05 9.38
C LYS A 26 13.72 12.46 9.53
N PHE A 27 12.99 13.56 9.27
CA PHE A 27 13.67 14.88 9.20
C PHE A 27 12.98 16.14 9.77
N ASP A 28 11.64 16.28 9.86
CA ASP A 28 11.07 17.62 10.20
C ASP A 28 9.69 17.60 10.87
N SER A 29 9.46 16.69 11.83
CA SER A 29 8.17 16.52 12.56
C SER A 29 6.94 16.12 11.72
N VAL A 30 7.01 16.22 10.39
CA VAL A 30 5.98 15.75 9.45
C VAL A 30 6.36 14.36 8.93
N PRO A 31 5.50 13.34 9.10
CA PRO A 31 5.76 12.01 8.57
C PRO A 31 5.77 12.01 7.04
N TYR A 32 6.60 11.15 6.47
CA TYR A 32 6.61 10.86 5.04
C TYR A 32 6.19 9.43 4.81
N ILE A 33 5.42 9.21 3.75
CA ILE A 33 5.15 7.89 3.21
C ILE A 33 6.10 7.66 2.04
N VAL A 34 6.90 6.61 2.12
CA VAL A 34 7.78 6.15 1.06
C VAL A 34 7.12 4.96 0.37
N TRP A 35 6.95 5.09 -0.93
CA TRP A 35 6.37 4.10 -1.82
C TRP A 35 7.52 3.47 -2.62
N LEU A 36 7.88 2.22 -2.31
CA LEU A 36 8.84 1.46 -3.09
C LEU A 36 8.11 0.82 -4.26
N GLU A 37 8.57 1.12 -5.47
CA GLU A 37 7.86 0.79 -6.69
C GLU A 37 8.58 -0.30 -7.47
N GLU A 38 7.80 -1.11 -8.18
CA GLU A 38 8.28 -2.10 -9.13
C GLU A 38 7.47 -2.06 -10.43
N GLU A 39 8.11 -2.45 -11.51
CA GLU A 39 7.49 -2.77 -12.78
C GLU A 39 7.10 -4.25 -12.78
N GLN A 40 5.82 -4.52 -13.06
CA GLN A 40 5.31 -5.84 -13.39
C GLN A 40 5.15 -5.91 -14.91
N ILE A 41 5.83 -6.87 -15.53
CA ILE A 41 5.89 -7.06 -16.97
C ILE A 41 5.24 -8.40 -17.30
N MET A 42 4.17 -8.39 -18.12
CA MET A 42 3.56 -9.64 -18.59
C MET A 42 4.37 -10.19 -19.77
N LEU A 43 4.88 -11.41 -19.62
CA LEU A 43 5.61 -12.11 -20.66
C LEU A 43 4.67 -12.78 -21.66
N ALA A 44 5.20 -13.21 -22.81
CA ALA A 44 4.43 -13.86 -23.87
C ALA A 44 3.74 -15.17 -23.43
N ASP A 45 4.27 -15.83 -22.40
CA ASP A 45 3.72 -17.05 -21.80
C ASP A 45 2.67 -16.78 -20.71
N GLY A 46 2.30 -15.51 -20.49
CA GLY A 46 1.35 -15.09 -19.46
C GLY A 46 1.94 -15.02 -18.05
N SER A 47 3.22 -15.34 -17.86
CA SER A 47 3.91 -15.15 -16.58
C SER A 47 4.29 -13.69 -16.34
N TYR A 48 4.65 -13.36 -15.09
CA TYR A 48 5.09 -12.02 -14.72
C TYR A 48 6.57 -11.98 -14.37
N LYS A 49 7.27 -10.99 -14.94
CA LYS A 49 8.59 -10.56 -14.47
C LYS A 49 8.45 -9.28 -13.66
N TYR A 50 9.18 -9.20 -12.55
CA TYR A 50 9.22 -8.03 -11.68
C TYR A 50 10.59 -7.35 -11.72
N ALA A 51 10.61 -6.03 -11.79
CA ALA A 51 11.84 -5.24 -11.80
C ALA A 51 11.70 -4.00 -10.89
N PRO A 52 12.72 -3.62 -10.10
CA PRO A 52 12.67 -2.40 -9.30
C PRO A 52 12.46 -1.16 -10.18
N ALA A 53 11.53 -0.28 -9.80
CA ALA A 53 11.19 0.94 -10.54
C ALA A 53 11.68 2.22 -9.84
N GLY A 54 12.06 2.12 -8.57
CA GLY A 54 12.53 3.24 -7.75
C GLY A 54 11.65 3.46 -6.53
N PHE A 55 11.54 4.71 -6.10
CA PHE A 55 10.65 5.09 -5.01
C PHE A 55 10.06 6.48 -5.24
N MET A 56 8.88 6.68 -4.66
CA MET A 56 8.23 7.98 -4.50
C MET A 56 8.11 8.27 -3.01
N SER A 57 8.11 9.55 -2.63
CA SER A 57 7.81 9.96 -1.25
C SER A 57 6.74 11.03 -1.24
N THR A 58 5.76 10.89 -0.36
CA THR A 58 4.72 11.89 -0.12
C THR A 58 4.76 12.35 1.33
N GLN A 59 4.58 13.65 1.57
CA GLN A 59 4.37 14.16 2.91
C GLN A 59 2.97 13.78 3.39
N ALA A 60 2.84 13.34 4.62
CA ALA A 60 1.56 13.15 5.30
C ALA A 60 1.25 14.37 6.17
N ASN A 61 0.98 15.50 5.51
CA ASN A 61 0.58 16.77 6.12
C ASN A 61 -0.96 16.94 6.12
N SER A 62 -1.47 18.03 6.71
CA SER A 62 -2.92 18.29 6.83
C SER A 62 -3.65 18.23 5.48
N ASP A 63 -3.01 18.74 4.43
CA ASP A 63 -3.63 18.90 3.12
C ASP A 63 -3.73 17.56 2.42
N SER A 64 -2.63 16.78 2.42
CA SER A 64 -2.62 15.40 1.90
C SER A 64 -3.59 14.47 2.63
N LEU A 65 -3.84 14.73 3.93
CA LEU A 65 -4.77 13.93 4.73
C LEU A 65 -6.22 14.35 4.51
N ALA A 66 -6.46 15.55 4.00
CA ALA A 66 -7.79 16.04 3.63
C ALA A 66 -8.18 15.66 2.19
N GLU A 67 -7.20 15.34 1.34
CA GLU A 67 -7.44 14.94 -0.05
C GLU A 67 -8.23 13.62 -0.13
N MET A 68 -9.25 13.63 -0.99
CA MET A 68 -10.03 12.43 -1.34
C MET A 68 -9.38 11.73 -2.52
N PHE A 69 -9.28 10.40 -2.44
CA PHE A 69 -8.76 9.57 -3.52
C PHE A 69 -9.61 8.30 -3.71
N PRO A 70 -9.63 7.74 -4.93
CA PRO A 70 -10.30 6.47 -5.18
C PRO A 70 -9.53 5.31 -4.53
N ILE A 71 -10.24 4.47 -3.79
CA ILE A 71 -9.77 3.15 -3.38
C ILE A 71 -10.00 2.20 -4.53
N ILE A 72 -8.93 1.75 -5.16
CA ILE A 72 -8.96 0.89 -6.33
C ILE A 72 -8.62 -0.55 -5.90
N ASN A 73 -9.38 -1.53 -6.38
CA ASN A 73 -9.01 -2.93 -6.30
C ASN A 73 -7.78 -3.17 -7.21
N PRO A 74 -6.62 -3.58 -6.67
CA PRO A 74 -5.40 -3.69 -7.45
C PRO A 74 -5.41 -4.84 -8.47
N ASP A 75 -6.34 -5.79 -8.36
CA ASP A 75 -6.44 -6.95 -9.25
C ASP A 75 -7.42 -6.72 -10.41
N THR A 76 -8.47 -5.93 -10.18
CA THR A 76 -9.51 -5.66 -11.19
C THR A 76 -9.45 -4.24 -11.76
N GLY A 77 -8.77 -3.32 -11.09
CA GLY A 77 -8.77 -1.89 -11.43
C GLY A 77 -10.09 -1.19 -11.10
N GLN A 78 -11.04 -1.89 -10.49
CA GLN A 78 -12.34 -1.34 -10.13
C GLN A 78 -12.20 -0.37 -8.95
N GLU A 79 -12.77 0.83 -9.08
CA GLU A 79 -12.98 1.73 -7.95
C GLU A 79 -14.03 1.13 -6.98
N LEU A 80 -13.65 0.99 -5.72
CA LEU A 80 -14.50 0.45 -4.66
C LEU A 80 -15.28 1.57 -3.95
N ARG A 81 -14.60 2.68 -3.66
CA ARG A 81 -15.15 3.89 -3.01
C ARG A 81 -14.12 5.03 -3.05
N GLN A 82 -14.55 6.22 -2.67
CA GLN A 82 -13.65 7.32 -2.31
C GLN A 82 -13.28 7.24 -0.83
N MET A 83 -12.06 7.69 -0.49
CA MET A 83 -11.56 7.77 0.89
C MET A 83 -10.60 8.95 1.01
N SER A 84 -10.56 9.60 2.17
CA SER A 84 -9.55 10.61 2.51
C SER A 84 -8.28 9.99 3.09
N GLY A 85 -7.15 10.71 3.02
CA GLY A 85 -5.91 10.29 3.69
C GLY A 85 -6.08 10.11 5.20
N ARG A 86 -6.94 10.92 5.83
CA ARG A 86 -7.30 10.80 7.24
C ARG A 86 -8.05 9.50 7.55
N GLU A 87 -9.03 9.12 6.74
CA GLU A 87 -9.75 7.86 6.90
C GLU A 87 -8.82 6.65 6.75
N LEU A 88 -7.83 6.72 5.86
CA LEU A 88 -6.80 5.69 5.73
C LEU A 88 -6.00 5.52 7.03
N LEU A 89 -5.55 6.63 7.65
CA LEU A 89 -4.84 6.57 8.92
C LEU A 89 -5.69 5.96 10.04
N VAL A 90 -6.97 6.35 10.11
CA VAL A 90 -7.93 5.77 11.06
C VAL A 90 -8.06 4.26 10.83
N ALA A 91 -8.20 3.81 9.58
CA ALA A 91 -8.31 2.39 9.25
C ALA A 91 -7.05 1.59 9.67
N ILE A 92 -5.86 2.13 9.41
CA ILE A 92 -4.59 1.51 9.83
C ILE A 92 -4.52 1.40 11.36
N GLN A 93 -4.86 2.47 12.07
CA GLN A 93 -4.86 2.48 13.53
C GLN A 93 -5.90 1.51 14.11
N SER A 94 -7.11 1.45 13.54
CA SER A 94 -8.14 0.49 13.93
C SER A 94 -7.69 -0.96 13.70
N TYR A 95 -7.01 -1.24 12.58
CA TYR A 95 -6.47 -2.57 12.31
C TYR A 95 -5.38 -2.96 13.31
N TYR A 96 -4.51 -2.01 13.68
CA TYR A 96 -3.53 -2.23 14.75
C TYR A 96 -4.22 -2.58 16.08
N ILE A 97 -5.23 -1.80 16.50
CA ILE A 97 -5.97 -2.06 17.75
C ILE A 97 -6.56 -3.47 17.72
N PHE A 98 -7.22 -3.85 16.62
CA PHE A 98 -7.75 -5.19 16.44
C PHE A 98 -6.68 -6.28 16.60
N LYS A 99 -5.52 -6.13 15.96
CA LYS A 99 -4.40 -7.08 16.05
C LYS A 99 -3.75 -7.12 17.43
N ALA A 100 -3.60 -5.97 18.08
CA ALA A 100 -3.08 -5.89 19.44
C ALA A 100 -4.03 -6.58 20.43
N THR A 101 -5.34 -6.37 20.30
CA THR A 101 -6.34 -7.06 21.13
C THR A 101 -6.28 -8.58 20.95
N GLN A 102 -6.12 -9.09 19.71
CA GLN A 102 -5.93 -10.53 19.48
C GLN A 102 -4.67 -11.06 20.18
N ARG A 103 -3.53 -10.41 20.00
CA ARG A 103 -2.26 -10.77 20.66
C ARG A 103 -2.40 -10.80 22.18
N ASP A 104 -3.04 -9.79 22.76
CA ASP A 104 -3.17 -9.66 24.21
C ASP A 104 -4.15 -10.70 24.78
N ALA A 105 -5.19 -11.06 24.02
CA ALA A 105 -6.08 -12.17 24.37
C ALA A 105 -5.36 -13.51 24.32
N GLU A 106 -4.56 -13.78 23.29
CA GLU A 106 -3.72 -14.98 23.17
C GLU A 106 -2.74 -15.10 24.35
N ALA A 107 -2.05 -14.00 24.68
CA ALA A 107 -1.14 -13.94 25.83
C ALA A 107 -1.85 -14.22 27.16
N ALA A 108 -3.07 -13.71 27.34
CA ALA A 108 -3.88 -13.95 28.54
C ALA A 108 -4.40 -15.39 28.64
N THR A 109 -4.64 -16.06 27.50
CA THR A 109 -5.14 -17.45 27.44
C THR A 109 -4.07 -18.54 27.55
N GLY A 110 -2.78 -18.17 27.52
CA GLY A 110 -1.69 -19.08 27.89
C GLY A 110 -0.83 -19.59 26.74
N ALA A 111 0.07 -18.74 26.25
CA ALA A 111 1.39 -19.19 25.79
C ALA A 111 2.42 -18.96 26.92
N LEU A 112 2.16 -19.57 28.09
CA LEU A 112 3.22 -20.10 28.93
C LEU A 112 3.44 -21.54 28.46
N THR A 113 4.15 -21.70 27.35
CA THR A 113 4.86 -22.94 27.05
C THR A 113 6.33 -22.56 26.98
N PRO A 114 7.19 -23.12 27.84
CA PRO A 114 8.63 -22.83 27.83
C PRO A 114 9.29 -23.19 26.49
#